data_AF-A0A150H4W6-F1
#
_entry.id   AF-A0A150H4W6-F1
#
_cell.length_a   1.000
_cell.length_b   1.000
_cell.length_c   1.000
_cell.angle_alpha   90.00
_cell.angle_beta   90.00
_cell.angle_gamma   90.00
#
_symmetry.space_group_name_H-M   'P 1'
#
loop_
_entity.id
_entity.type
_entity.pdbx_description
1 polymer ?
#
loop_
_entity_poly.entity_id
_entity_poly.type
_entity_poly.pdbx_seq_one_letter_code
_entity_poly.pdbx_strand_id
1 'polypeptide(L)'
;MLPDPERLSVGMQGLQVGQNQPPVASTSATASSTAPSLCGSSLLGKPLNVVVSSSLAEFLLTTGDIGRPRSVLIDAYPQLSEPLKRGLEKERWWYENAQKGPNDAITKVLTCREPDKVSKARVDRFRHFLLSEPHRPIVVVGHANFFKTLTHDSCYMKNCQIVTWAP
;
A
#
# COMPACT_ATOMS: atom_id res chain seq x y z
N MET A 1 22.78 55.47 10.17
CA MET A 1 23.29 56.45 11.15
C MET A 1 22.11 57.33 11.53
N LEU A 2 21.98 57.65 12.82
CA LEU A 2 20.76 58.11 13.52
C LEU A 2 19.68 57.00 13.73
N PRO A 3 18.96 57.02 14.87
CA PRO A 3 18.72 55.78 15.63
C PRO A 3 17.27 55.52 16.09
N ASP A 4 17.11 54.33 16.68
CA ASP A 4 15.92 53.75 17.29
C ASP A 4 15.60 54.35 18.68
N PRO A 5 14.35 54.78 18.98
CA PRO A 5 13.94 55.28 20.30
C PRO A 5 13.36 54.18 21.22
N GLU A 6 13.42 54.42 22.54
CA GLU A 6 12.79 53.60 23.60
C GLU A 6 13.36 52.21 23.89
N ARG A 7 14.65 52.23 24.24
CA ARG A 7 15.26 51.30 25.18
C ARG A 7 14.71 51.52 26.60
N LEU A 8 13.84 50.63 27.09
CA LEU A 8 13.58 50.47 28.53
C LEU A 8 13.84 49.04 29.01
N SER A 9 14.36 48.92 30.23
CA SER A 9 15.06 47.73 30.73
C SER A 9 14.49 47.20 32.04
N VAL A 10 14.57 45.86 32.16
CA VAL A 10 14.69 45.07 33.40
C VAL A 10 13.45 45.00 34.32
N GLY A 11 13.09 43.75 34.63
CA GLY A 11 12.16 43.37 35.70
C GLY A 11 12.08 41.86 35.86
N MET A 12 13.08 41.22 36.48
CA MET A 12 12.95 39.83 36.95
C MET A 12 12.25 39.79 38.31
N GLN A 13 11.35 38.80 38.48
CA GLN A 13 11.20 37.87 39.62
C GLN A 13 9.72 37.52 39.87
N GLY A 14 9.43 36.26 40.25
CA GLY A 14 8.12 35.83 40.73
C GLY A 14 7.69 34.42 40.33
N LEU A 15 8.09 33.39 41.09
CA LEU A 15 7.39 32.10 41.09
C LEU A 15 6.17 32.18 42.04
N GLN A 16 5.01 31.64 41.64
CA GLN A 16 4.42 30.40 42.20
C GLN A 16 2.93 30.17 41.84
N VAL A 17 2.63 28.90 41.52
CA VAL A 17 1.45 28.07 41.89
C VAL A 17 0.03 28.68 41.86
N GLY A 18 -0.82 28.09 41.01
CA GLY A 18 -2.29 28.15 41.12
C GLY A 18 -2.94 27.01 40.31
N GLN A 19 -3.74 26.16 40.95
CA GLN A 19 -4.46 25.03 40.31
C GLN A 19 -5.72 25.52 39.57
N ASN A 20 -6.13 24.82 38.49
CA ASN A 20 -7.53 24.41 38.26
C ASN A 20 -7.74 23.55 36.98
N GLN A 21 -8.56 22.51 37.14
CA GLN A 21 -9.16 21.57 36.16
C GLN A 21 -10.66 21.42 36.57
N PRO A 22 -11.56 20.64 35.91
CA PRO A 22 -11.59 20.04 34.56
C PRO A 22 -12.78 20.69 33.78
N PRO A 23 -13.86 20.06 33.21
CA PRO A 23 -14.18 18.67 32.79
C PRO A 23 -13.73 18.43 31.32
N VAL A 24 -13.90 17.31 30.59
CA VAL A 24 -14.66 16.01 30.65
C VAL A 24 -16.09 16.02 30.09
N ALA A 25 -16.42 14.96 29.32
CA ALA A 25 -17.65 14.67 28.55
C ALA A 25 -17.74 15.38 27.16
N SER A 26 -18.21 14.73 26.08
CA SER A 26 -19.17 13.61 26.01
C SER A 26 -18.86 12.52 24.97
N THR A 27 -19.38 11.32 25.23
CA THR A 27 -19.39 10.12 24.36
C THR A 27 -20.63 10.05 23.45
N SER A 28 -20.57 9.15 22.46
CA SER A 28 -21.67 8.68 21.57
C SER A 28 -22.08 9.66 20.44
N ALA A 29 -22.57 9.23 19.27
CA ALA A 29 -22.95 7.88 18.83
C ALA A 29 -22.88 7.68 17.29
N THR A 30 -22.84 6.40 16.88
CA THR A 30 -23.43 5.80 15.67
C THR A 30 -23.14 6.38 14.27
N ALA A 31 -22.41 5.60 13.46
CA ALA A 31 -22.60 5.52 12.01
C ALA A 31 -22.39 4.07 11.53
N SER A 32 -23.47 3.27 11.56
CA SER A 32 -23.50 1.91 11.01
C SER A 32 -24.04 1.91 9.58
N SER A 33 -23.27 1.41 8.61
CA SER A 33 -23.85 0.73 7.42
C SER A 33 -22.83 -0.05 6.58
N THR A 34 -22.89 -1.37 6.73
CA THR A 34 -22.95 -2.33 5.61
C THR A 34 -21.75 -2.44 4.66
N ALA A 35 -20.68 -3.09 5.13
CA ALA A 35 -19.87 -3.96 4.27
C ALA A 35 -20.34 -5.43 4.48
N PRO A 36 -20.58 -6.22 3.43
CA PRO A 36 -21.03 -7.61 3.60
C PRO A 36 -19.92 -8.46 4.23
N SER A 37 -20.22 -9.04 5.39
CA SER A 37 -19.33 -9.94 6.13
C SER A 37 -19.08 -11.24 5.36
N LEU A 38 -17.95 -11.30 4.66
CA LEU A 38 -17.47 -12.49 3.96
C LEU A 38 -16.49 -13.30 4.83
N CYS A 39 -16.82 -13.43 6.12
CA CYS A 39 -16.05 -14.17 7.14
C CYS A 39 -16.92 -15.26 7.80
N GLY A 40 -17.58 -16.08 6.99
CA GLY A 40 -18.21 -17.32 7.46
C GLY A 40 -17.21 -18.47 7.49
N SER A 41 -16.97 -19.01 8.70
CA SER A 41 -16.29 -20.30 8.97
C SER A 41 -14.75 -20.34 9.03
N SER A 42 -14.23 -20.20 10.26
CA SER A 42 -13.08 -20.97 10.79
C SER A 42 -11.66 -20.79 10.19
N LEU A 43 -11.17 -19.55 10.10
CA LEU A 43 -9.72 -19.25 10.11
C LEU A 43 -9.26 -18.46 11.35
N LEU A 44 -10.13 -18.31 12.35
CA LEU A 44 -10.04 -17.36 13.47
C LEU A 44 -9.01 -17.73 14.57
N GLY A 45 -7.89 -18.34 14.21
CA GLY A 45 -6.90 -18.80 15.20
C GLY A 45 -5.53 -19.24 14.67
N LYS A 46 -5.25 -19.11 13.36
CA LYS A 46 -3.91 -19.35 12.81
C LYS A 46 -3.44 -18.10 12.05
N PRO A 47 -2.21 -17.61 12.29
CA PRO A 47 -1.66 -16.51 11.50
C PRO A 47 -1.56 -16.94 10.02
N LEU A 48 -2.08 -16.12 9.12
CA LEU A 48 -1.94 -16.35 7.69
C LEU A 48 -0.48 -16.08 7.29
N ASN A 49 0.11 -16.99 6.49
CA ASN A 49 1.39 -16.73 5.86
C ASN A 49 1.19 -15.76 4.69
N VAL A 50 1.45 -14.47 4.92
CA VAL A 50 1.28 -13.41 3.92
C VAL A 50 2.59 -13.15 3.19
N VAL A 51 2.59 -13.40 1.88
CA VAL A 51 3.69 -13.02 0.97
C VAL A 51 3.25 -11.83 0.14
N VAL A 52 4.05 -10.77 0.15
CA VAL A 52 3.93 -9.65 -0.80
C VAL A 52 4.93 -9.87 -1.94
N SER A 53 4.58 -9.48 -3.16
CA SER A 53 5.53 -9.46 -4.29
C SER A 53 5.18 -8.33 -5.26
N SER A 54 6.16 -7.53 -5.65
CA SER A 54 6.03 -6.60 -6.79
C SER A 54 5.70 -7.31 -8.11
N SER A 55 5.92 -8.62 -8.21
CA SER A 55 5.58 -9.39 -9.42
C SER A 55 4.07 -9.54 -9.64
N LEU A 56 3.25 -9.29 -8.61
CA LEU A 56 1.78 -9.25 -8.66
C LEU A 56 1.19 -7.91 -9.15
N ALA A 57 2.02 -6.88 -9.35
CA ALA A 57 1.56 -5.55 -9.75
C ALA A 57 0.69 -5.59 -11.02
N GLU A 58 -0.32 -4.72 -11.10
CA GLU A 58 -1.01 -4.51 -12.39
C GLU A 58 -0.02 -3.95 -13.42
N PHE A 59 -0.35 -4.11 -14.70
CA PHE A 59 0.47 -3.60 -15.79
C PHE A 59 0.44 -2.06 -15.78
N LEU A 60 1.62 -1.44 -15.75
CA LEU A 60 1.72 0.02 -15.64
C LEU A 60 1.32 0.71 -16.97
N LEU A 61 0.03 0.99 -17.17
CA LEU A 61 -0.50 1.56 -18.41
C LEU A 61 -1.04 2.98 -18.22
N THR A 62 -1.46 3.30 -17.00
CA THR A 62 -2.10 4.55 -16.58
C THR A 62 -1.50 5.03 -15.26
N THR A 63 -1.88 6.23 -14.82
CA THR A 63 -1.49 6.76 -13.50
C THR A 63 -2.16 6.03 -12.33
N GLY A 64 -3.27 5.31 -12.57
CA GLY A 64 -3.95 4.50 -11.56
C GLY A 64 -3.21 3.20 -11.22
N ASP A 65 -2.30 2.75 -12.09
CA ASP A 65 -1.49 1.54 -11.91
C ASP A 65 -0.20 1.83 -11.11
N ILE A 66 0.06 3.10 -10.78
CA ILE A 66 1.22 3.54 -9.99
C ILE A 66 0.95 3.25 -8.50
N GLY A 67 1.82 2.45 -7.89
CA GLY A 67 1.71 2.08 -6.48
C GLY A 67 1.99 3.22 -5.50
N ARG A 68 1.67 2.99 -4.22
CA ARG A 68 2.17 3.83 -3.11
C ARG A 68 3.62 3.43 -2.77
N PRO A 69 4.50 4.36 -2.37
CA PRO A 69 5.85 4.03 -1.93
C PRO A 69 5.86 3.03 -0.78
N ARG A 70 6.89 2.18 -0.70
CA ARG A 70 6.98 1.10 0.29
C ARG A 70 6.95 1.60 1.74
N SER A 71 7.66 2.67 2.07
CA SER A 71 7.62 3.32 3.40
C SER A 71 6.19 3.68 3.80
N VAL A 72 5.49 4.38 2.90
CA VAL A 72 4.09 4.80 3.04
C VAL A 72 3.12 3.61 3.20
N LEU A 73 3.45 2.42 2.66
CA LEU A 73 2.70 1.19 2.90
C LEU A 73 3.02 0.55 4.25
N ILE A 74 4.27 0.59 4.69
CA ILE A 74 4.70 0.08 6.00
C ILE A 74 4.05 0.89 7.13
N ASP A 75 4.03 2.22 7.01
CA ASP A 75 3.41 3.12 8.00
C ASP A 75 1.89 2.94 8.06
N ALA A 76 1.25 2.70 6.92
CA ALA A 76 -0.19 2.47 6.83
C ALA A 76 -0.62 1.06 7.30
N TYR A 77 0.26 0.06 7.21
CA TYR A 77 -0.01 -1.33 7.56
C TYR A 77 1.15 -1.97 8.36
N PRO A 78 1.41 -1.53 9.62
CA PRO A 78 2.56 -2.00 10.40
C PRO A 78 2.59 -3.52 10.61
N GLN A 79 1.43 -4.17 10.67
CA GLN A 79 1.26 -5.62 10.77
C GLN A 79 1.74 -6.39 9.53
N LEU A 80 1.92 -5.72 8.40
CA LEU A 80 2.48 -6.25 7.16
C LEU A 80 3.91 -5.76 6.89
N SER A 81 4.55 -5.06 7.83
CA SER A 81 5.86 -4.43 7.64
C SER A 81 6.95 -5.38 7.15
N GLU A 82 7.10 -6.56 7.74
CA GLU A 82 8.10 -7.55 7.32
C GLU A 82 7.77 -8.18 5.94
N PRO A 83 6.54 -8.63 5.64
CA PRO A 83 6.13 -8.98 4.28
C PRO A 83 6.39 -7.87 3.24
N LEU A 84 6.08 -6.61 3.57
CA LEU A 84 6.29 -5.45 2.69
C LEU A 84 7.78 -5.18 2.41
N LYS A 85 8.63 -5.19 3.45
CA LYS A 85 10.10 -5.02 3.29
C LYS A 85 10.70 -6.12 2.42
N ARG A 86 10.25 -7.37 2.59
CA ARG A 86 10.74 -8.55 1.87
C ARG A 86 10.23 -8.60 0.43
N GLY A 87 8.96 -8.29 0.22
CA GLY A 87 8.28 -8.42 -1.08
C GLY A 87 8.46 -7.23 -2.02
N LEU A 88 8.79 -6.06 -1.47
CA LEU A 88 9.03 -4.83 -2.21
C LEU A 88 10.48 -4.41 -1.96
N GLU A 89 11.40 -4.82 -2.84
CA GLU A 89 12.85 -4.55 -2.68
C GLU A 89 13.18 -3.06 -2.75
N LYS A 90 12.42 -2.31 -3.57
CA LYS A 90 12.60 -0.89 -3.87
C LYS A 90 11.49 -0.05 -3.26
N GLU A 91 11.79 1.22 -3.00
CA GLU A 91 10.80 2.19 -2.51
C GLU A 91 9.69 2.44 -3.54
N ARG A 92 10.07 2.59 -4.81
CA ARG A 92 9.19 2.51 -5.99
C ARG A 92 9.30 1.11 -6.56
N TRP A 93 8.26 0.31 -6.38
CA TRP A 93 8.26 -1.13 -6.69
C TRP A 93 7.52 -1.49 -7.98
N TRP A 94 6.88 -0.50 -8.61
CA TRP A 94 6.32 -0.58 -9.96
C TRP A 94 7.41 -0.39 -11.04
N TYR A 95 7.03 -0.52 -12.31
CA TYR A 95 7.95 -0.31 -13.42
C TYR A 95 8.42 1.15 -13.53
N GLU A 96 9.72 1.34 -13.68
CA GLU A 96 10.32 2.64 -14.00
C GLU A 96 11.35 2.51 -15.11
N ASN A 97 11.44 3.54 -15.95
CA ASN A 97 12.43 3.67 -17.00
C ASN A 97 13.42 4.78 -16.60
N ALA A 98 14.66 4.39 -16.30
CA ALA A 98 15.68 5.30 -15.79
C ALA A 98 15.99 6.50 -16.72
N GLN A 99 15.70 6.37 -18.02
CA GLN A 99 15.93 7.41 -19.03
C GLN A 99 14.74 8.38 -19.20
N LYS A 100 13.57 8.10 -18.59
CA LYS A 100 12.35 8.91 -18.75
C LYS A 100 11.90 9.65 -17.48
N GLY A 101 12.54 9.39 -16.34
CA GLY A 101 12.13 9.94 -15.04
C GLY A 101 11.01 9.12 -14.37
N PRO A 102 10.68 9.43 -13.11
CA PRO A 102 9.77 8.61 -12.30
C PRO A 102 8.30 8.81 -12.67
N ASN A 103 7.50 7.77 -12.44
CA ASN A 103 6.04 7.86 -12.48
C ASN A 103 5.50 8.30 -11.10
N ASP A 104 4.43 9.11 -11.08
CA ASP A 104 3.81 9.63 -9.86
C ASP A 104 2.27 9.65 -9.95
N ALA A 105 1.61 8.93 -9.03
CA ALA A 105 0.17 8.85 -8.90
C ALA A 105 -0.47 10.18 -8.42
N ILE A 106 0.23 10.91 -7.55
CA ILE A 106 -0.30 12.10 -6.85
C ILE A 106 -0.36 13.29 -7.81
N THR A 107 0.76 13.56 -8.50
CA THR A 107 0.83 14.60 -9.53
C THR A 107 0.27 14.16 -10.89
N LYS A 108 -0.16 12.88 -11.00
CA LYS A 108 -0.71 12.25 -12.21
C LYS A 108 0.26 12.30 -13.40
N VAL A 109 1.55 12.09 -13.12
CA VAL A 109 2.61 12.03 -14.13
C VAL A 109 2.91 10.58 -14.51
N LEU A 110 2.76 10.26 -15.80
CA LEU A 110 3.14 8.98 -16.38
C LEU A 110 4.24 9.19 -17.44
N THR A 111 5.49 9.07 -17.03
CA THR A 111 6.67 9.20 -17.91
C THR A 111 6.89 7.97 -18.78
N CYS A 112 6.55 6.78 -18.28
CA CYS A 112 6.68 5.53 -19.02
C CYS A 112 5.64 4.48 -18.62
N ARG A 113 5.20 3.70 -19.61
CA ARG A 113 4.43 2.47 -19.42
C ARG A 113 5.35 1.27 -19.29
N GLU A 114 4.89 0.23 -18.60
CA GLU A 114 5.55 -1.09 -18.59
C GLU A 114 5.40 -1.76 -19.98
N PRO A 115 6.50 -2.15 -20.65
CA PRO A 115 6.41 -2.87 -21.92
C PRO A 115 5.90 -4.30 -21.71
N ASP A 116 5.07 -4.81 -22.63
CA ASP A 116 4.53 -6.19 -22.64
C ASP A 116 5.57 -7.28 -22.34
N LYS A 117 6.79 -7.14 -22.87
CA LYS A 117 7.87 -8.12 -22.65
C LYS A 117 8.34 -8.15 -21.19
N VAL A 118 8.30 -7.00 -20.51
CA VAL A 118 8.68 -6.87 -19.10
C VAL A 118 7.57 -7.40 -18.20
N SER A 119 6.31 -7.02 -18.47
CA SER A 119 5.16 -7.47 -17.68
C SER A 119 4.94 -8.98 -17.81
N LYS A 120 5.01 -9.55 -19.02
CA LYS A 120 4.93 -11.01 -19.23
C LYS A 120 6.03 -11.75 -18.49
N ALA A 121 7.30 -11.35 -18.68
CA ALA A 121 8.42 -11.99 -17.97
C ALA A 121 8.31 -11.88 -16.44
N ARG A 122 7.66 -10.82 -15.91
CA ARG A 122 7.36 -10.64 -14.49
C ARG A 122 6.27 -11.60 -14.01
N VAL A 123 5.19 -11.77 -14.78
CA VAL A 123 4.13 -12.74 -14.52
C VAL A 123 4.68 -14.18 -14.62
N ASP A 124 5.52 -14.48 -15.60
CA ASP A 124 6.13 -15.80 -15.77
C ASP A 124 6.99 -16.18 -14.56
N ARG A 125 7.82 -15.26 -14.04
CA ARG A 125 8.57 -15.49 -12.79
C ARG A 125 7.63 -15.79 -11.61
N PHE A 126 6.50 -15.09 -11.52
CA PHE A 126 5.52 -15.36 -10.47
C PHE A 126 4.79 -16.70 -10.66
N ARG A 127 4.51 -17.11 -11.91
CA ARG A 127 3.98 -18.46 -12.22
C ARG A 127 4.91 -19.56 -11.73
N HIS A 128 6.20 -19.42 -11.98
CA HIS A 128 7.22 -20.37 -11.49
C HIS A 128 7.29 -20.39 -9.95
N PHE A 129 7.21 -19.23 -9.29
CA PHE A 129 7.13 -19.15 -7.83
C PHE A 129 5.94 -19.93 -7.27
N LEU A 130 4.71 -19.69 -7.77
CA LEU A 130 3.51 -20.42 -7.34
C LEU A 130 3.63 -21.94 -7.54
N LEU A 131 4.21 -22.37 -8.66
CA LEU A 131 4.47 -23.78 -8.94
C LEU A 131 5.49 -24.40 -7.97
N SER A 132 6.51 -23.63 -7.56
CA SER A 132 7.56 -24.09 -6.64
C SER A 132 7.16 -24.12 -5.16
N GLU A 133 6.16 -23.33 -4.76
CA GLU A 133 5.70 -23.31 -3.36
C GLU A 133 5.13 -24.67 -2.93
N PRO A 134 5.56 -25.26 -1.80
CA PRO A 134 5.02 -26.53 -1.31
C PRO A 134 3.69 -26.35 -0.55
N HIS A 135 3.40 -25.15 -0.06
CA HIS A 135 2.20 -24.88 0.76
C HIS A 135 0.95 -24.78 -0.11
N ARG A 136 -0.14 -25.46 0.29
CA ARG A 136 -1.45 -25.40 -0.38
C ARG A 136 -2.59 -25.38 0.65
N PRO A 137 -3.74 -24.73 0.36
CA PRO A 137 -4.00 -23.89 -0.82
C PRO A 137 -3.25 -22.54 -0.77
N ILE A 138 -3.02 -21.92 -1.93
CA ILE A 138 -2.55 -20.53 -2.04
C ILE A 138 -3.73 -19.68 -2.52
N VAL A 139 -3.93 -18.52 -1.88
CA VAL A 139 -4.85 -17.48 -2.38
C VAL A 139 -3.99 -16.35 -2.94
N VAL A 140 -4.23 -16.01 -4.21
CA VAL A 140 -3.57 -14.88 -4.88
C VAL A 140 -4.57 -13.75 -5.05
N VAL A 141 -4.18 -12.54 -4.67
CA VAL A 141 -4.97 -11.31 -4.86
C VAL A 141 -4.18 -10.39 -5.79
N GLY A 142 -4.85 -9.83 -6.79
CA GLY A 142 -4.21 -9.07 -7.87
C GLY A 142 -5.25 -8.47 -8.82
N HIS A 143 -4.80 -8.09 -10.02
CA HIS A 143 -5.59 -7.32 -10.98
C HIS A 143 -5.84 -8.09 -12.29
N ALA A 144 -6.71 -7.55 -13.14
CA ALA A 144 -7.28 -8.29 -14.26
C ALA A 144 -6.27 -8.60 -15.39
N ASN A 145 -5.34 -7.70 -15.73
CA ASN A 145 -4.35 -7.98 -16.78
C ASN A 145 -3.28 -8.94 -16.28
N PHE A 146 -2.86 -8.78 -15.01
CA PHE A 146 -2.05 -9.78 -14.30
C PHE A 146 -2.67 -11.18 -14.38
N PHE A 147 -3.91 -11.37 -13.92
CA PHE A 147 -4.53 -12.70 -13.88
C PHE A 147 -4.73 -13.29 -15.28
N LYS A 148 -5.23 -12.51 -16.24
CA LYS A 148 -5.36 -12.94 -17.63
C LYS A 148 -4.03 -13.44 -18.21
N THR A 149 -2.93 -12.77 -17.89
CA THR A 149 -1.59 -13.19 -18.33
C THR A 149 -1.12 -14.45 -17.60
N LEU A 150 -1.37 -14.55 -16.29
CA LEU A 150 -0.98 -15.69 -15.44
C LEU A 150 -1.65 -16.99 -15.89
N THR A 151 -2.96 -16.93 -16.15
CA THR A 151 -3.79 -18.08 -16.53
C THR A 151 -3.76 -18.38 -18.03
N HIS A 152 -3.23 -17.46 -18.84
CA HIS A 152 -3.30 -17.46 -20.31
C HIS A 152 -4.73 -17.44 -20.87
N ASP A 153 -5.67 -16.84 -20.13
CA ASP A 153 -7.07 -16.71 -20.56
C ASP A 153 -7.23 -15.64 -21.67
N SER A 154 -8.26 -15.80 -22.48
CA SER A 154 -8.76 -14.78 -23.41
C SER A 154 -9.57 -13.68 -22.70
N CYS A 155 -10.25 -14.03 -21.61
CA CYS A 155 -11.16 -13.18 -20.86
C CYS A 155 -10.48 -12.47 -19.68
N TYR A 156 -11.08 -11.35 -19.24
CA TYR A 156 -10.72 -10.69 -17.99
C TYR A 156 -11.61 -11.20 -16.86
N MET A 157 -11.03 -11.36 -15.67
CA MET A 157 -11.81 -11.57 -14.45
C MET A 157 -12.63 -10.33 -14.11
N LYS A 158 -13.85 -10.54 -13.60
CA LYS A 158 -14.69 -9.46 -13.05
C LYS A 158 -14.12 -8.99 -11.70
N ASN A 159 -14.46 -7.77 -11.29
CA ASN A 159 -14.13 -7.26 -9.96
C ASN A 159 -14.59 -8.23 -8.87
N CYS A 160 -13.69 -8.56 -7.94
CA CYS A 160 -13.90 -9.51 -6.84
C CYS A 160 -14.30 -10.95 -7.28
N GLN A 161 -14.08 -11.33 -8.54
CA GLN A 161 -14.30 -12.72 -8.98
C GLN A 161 -13.28 -13.65 -8.34
N ILE A 162 -13.75 -14.79 -7.83
CA ILE A 162 -12.90 -15.89 -7.35
C ILE A 162 -12.91 -16.99 -8.40
N VAL A 163 -11.72 -17.50 -8.75
CA VAL A 163 -11.53 -18.61 -9.71
C VAL A 163 -10.55 -19.60 -9.10
N THR A 164 -10.90 -20.88 -9.12
CA THR A 164 -9.95 -21.96 -8.82
C THR A 164 -9.07 -22.18 -10.04
N TRP A 165 -7.76 -22.01 -9.87
CA TRP A 165 -6.78 -22.23 -10.93
C TRP A 165 -5.87 -23.41 -10.57
N ALA A 166 -5.85 -24.40 -11.46
CA ALA A 166 -4.87 -25.49 -11.47
C ALA A 166 -3.93 -25.24 -12.66
N PRO A 167 -2.62 -25.00 -12.43
CA PRO A 167 -1.67 -24.58 -13.46
C PRO A 167 -1.19 -25.70 -14.38
#